data_AF-A0A2Y9PM16-F1
#
_entry.id   AF-A0A2Y9PM16-F1
#
_cell.length_a   1.000
_cell.length_b   1.000
_cell.length_c   1.000
_cell.angle_alpha   90.00
_cell.angle_beta   90.00
_cell.angle_gamma   90.00
#
_symmetry.space_group_name_H-M   'P 1'
#
loop_
_entity.id
_entity.type
_entity.pdbx_description
1 polymer ?
#
loop_
_entity_poly.entity_id
_entity_poly.type
_entity_poly.pdbx_seq_one_letter_code
_entity_poly.pdbx_strand_id
1 'polypeptide(L)'
;MSSRERRVKLTPRPLTIHSQWSPPQVCLITCAFLPFSFAGDADKLLHIQIEDSLEANITPFLRHLCHFIEVHLELGSVILVFSTMGISRSCAAILAYLMHRNEQTLKRSWAYVKKCKTNMRPNRALVAQLSEWEKVVLGDIVTDILDPLY
;
A
#
# COMPACT_ATOMS: atom_id res chain seq x y z
N MET A 1 16.13 47.42 -55.32
CA MET A 1 16.17 45.97 -55.02
C MET A 1 17.01 45.82 -53.77
N SER A 2 16.38 45.73 -52.59
CA SER A 2 16.06 44.49 -51.86
C SER A 2 17.35 43.81 -51.37
N SER A 3 17.62 43.63 -50.08
CA SER A 3 16.70 43.05 -49.10
C SER A 3 17.06 43.49 -47.67
N ARG A 4 16.04 43.86 -46.89
CA ARG A 4 16.14 44.20 -45.46
C ARG A 4 16.40 42.92 -44.65
N GLU A 5 17.45 42.91 -43.85
CA GLU A 5 17.65 41.89 -42.81
C GLU A 5 16.50 41.95 -41.80
N ARG A 6 15.62 40.95 -41.84
CA ARG A 6 14.61 40.72 -40.80
C ARG A 6 15.30 40.04 -39.62
N ARG A 7 15.76 40.85 -38.66
CA ARG A 7 16.14 40.38 -37.33
C ARG A 7 14.89 39.84 -36.62
N VAL A 8 14.70 38.53 -36.62
CA VAL A 8 13.64 37.85 -35.86
C VAL A 8 13.91 38.09 -34.39
N LYS A 9 13.14 38.99 -33.76
CA LYS A 9 13.11 39.11 -32.30
C LYS A 9 12.43 37.84 -31.77
N LEU A 10 13.23 36.90 -31.27
CA LEU A 10 12.74 35.81 -30.43
C LEU A 10 12.21 36.46 -29.15
N THR A 11 10.89 36.59 -29.05
CA THR A 11 10.25 36.85 -27.77
C THR A 11 10.43 35.60 -26.91
N PRO A 12 10.84 35.72 -25.63
CA PRO A 12 10.81 34.58 -24.75
C PRO A 12 9.35 34.16 -24.60
N ARG A 13 9.02 32.96 -25.07
CA ARG A 13 7.75 32.34 -24.68
C ARG A 13 7.76 32.24 -23.15
N PRO A 14 6.72 32.70 -22.45
CA PRO A 14 6.62 32.40 -21.04
C PRO A 14 6.63 30.88 -20.92
N LEU A 15 7.60 30.34 -20.17
CA LEU A 15 7.52 28.99 -19.64
C LEU A 15 6.34 29.02 -18.69
N THR A 16 5.14 28.73 -19.21
CA THR A 16 4.00 28.44 -18.36
C THR A 16 4.37 27.16 -17.63
N ILE A 17 4.83 27.31 -16.38
CA ILE A 17 4.97 26.22 -15.45
C ILE A 17 3.54 25.77 -15.11
N HIS A 18 2.92 25.02 -16.02
CA HIS A 18 1.92 24.05 -15.62
C HIS A 18 2.68 22.79 -15.17
N SER A 19 3.52 22.92 -14.15
CA SER A 19 3.62 21.82 -13.19
C SER A 19 2.29 21.85 -12.46
N GLN A 20 1.31 21.20 -13.05
CA GLN A 20 0.09 20.83 -12.35
C GLN A 20 0.56 19.91 -11.23
N TRP A 21 0.89 20.52 -10.09
CA TRP A 21 1.22 19.83 -8.86
C TRP A 21 -0.11 19.22 -8.42
N SER A 22 -0.46 18.09 -9.04
CA SER A 22 -1.55 17.27 -8.57
C SER A 22 -1.09 16.76 -7.21
N PRO A 23 -1.80 17.10 -6.12
CA PRO A 23 -1.44 16.55 -4.82
C PRO A 23 -1.40 15.02 -4.94
N PRO A 24 -0.47 14.35 -4.23
CA PRO A 24 -0.36 12.90 -4.31
C PRO A 24 -1.72 12.27 -4.05
N GLN A 25 -2.20 11.48 -5.01
CA GLN A 25 -3.53 10.88 -4.92
C GLN A 25 -3.52 9.87 -3.77
N VAL A 26 -4.48 9.95 -2.85
CA VAL A 26 -4.53 9.05 -1.69
C VAL A 26 -5.40 7.85 -2.03
N CYS A 27 -4.80 6.66 -2.15
CA CYS A 27 -5.55 5.42 -2.31
C CYS A 27 -5.81 4.77 -0.96
N LEU A 28 -7.03 4.29 -0.75
CA LEU A 28 -7.48 3.82 0.56
C LEU A 28 -7.63 2.31 0.55
N ILE A 29 -6.98 1.67 1.51
CA ILE A 29 -7.23 0.26 1.83
C ILE A 29 -7.88 0.24 3.20
N THR A 30 -9.19 0.00 3.24
CA THR A 30 -9.93 -0.21 4.48
C THR A 30 -10.08 -1.70 4.75
N CYS A 31 -9.68 -2.11 5.95
CA CYS A 31 -9.97 -3.45 6.46
C CYS A 31 -11.16 -3.47 7.45
N ALA A 32 -12.18 -2.61 7.28
CA ALA A 32 -13.33 -2.50 8.20
C ALA A 32 -14.65 -2.22 7.47
N PHE A 33 -15.80 -2.58 8.05
CA PHE A 33 -17.12 -2.16 7.58
C PHE A 33 -17.20 -0.63 7.58
N LEU A 34 -17.39 0.00 6.41
CA LEU A 34 -17.53 1.44 6.29
C LEU A 34 -19.02 1.83 6.28
N PRO A 35 -19.46 2.80 7.11
CA PRO A 35 -20.73 3.47 6.89
C PRO A 35 -20.57 4.43 5.70
N PHE A 36 -20.95 3.95 4.51
CA PHE A 36 -21.40 4.64 3.28
C PHE A 36 -20.77 5.98 2.76
N SER A 37 -19.73 6.56 3.36
CA SER A 37 -19.35 7.95 3.03
C SER A 37 -18.00 8.16 2.33
N PHE A 38 -17.25 7.11 1.98
CA PHE A 38 -16.14 7.25 1.02
C PHE A 38 -16.67 7.10 -0.41
N ALA A 39 -17.48 8.07 -0.84
CA ALA A 39 -17.85 8.27 -2.24
C ALA A 39 -16.65 8.89 -2.98
N GLY A 40 -15.54 8.15 -3.04
CA GLY A 40 -14.36 8.48 -3.83
C GLY A 40 -14.25 7.52 -5.00
N ASP A 41 -13.60 8.00 -6.06
CA ASP A 41 -13.21 7.26 -7.27
C ASP A 41 -12.95 5.77 -7.00
N ALA A 42 -13.78 4.89 -7.57
CA ALA A 42 -13.75 3.44 -7.31
C ALA A 42 -12.37 2.83 -7.65
N ASP A 43 -11.65 3.44 -8.58
CA ASP A 43 -10.32 3.01 -8.99
C ASP A 43 -9.25 3.27 -7.90
N LYS A 44 -9.58 4.06 -6.87
CA LYS A 44 -8.66 4.47 -5.79
C LYS A 44 -9.00 3.87 -4.43
N LEU A 45 -10.01 3.01 -4.36
CA LEU A 45 -10.47 2.39 -3.13
C LEU A 45 -10.44 0.87 -3.24
N LEU A 46 -9.63 0.23 -2.39
CA LEU A 46 -9.68 -1.21 -2.20
C LEU A 46 -10.32 -1.51 -0.83
N HIS A 47 -11.50 -2.11 -0.84
CA HIS A 47 -12.20 -2.49 0.39
C HIS A 47 -12.00 -3.98 0.71
N ILE A 48 -11.29 -4.25 1.80
CA ILE A 48 -11.11 -5.60 2.34
C ILE A 48 -12.07 -5.78 3.52
N GLN A 49 -13.17 -6.48 3.31
CA GLN A 49 -14.22 -6.65 4.30
C GLN A 49 -13.92 -7.83 5.23
N ILE A 50 -13.09 -7.58 6.25
CA ILE A 50 -12.79 -8.56 7.29
C ILE A 50 -12.97 -7.96 8.70
N GLU A 51 -13.43 -8.80 9.62
CA GLU A 51 -13.45 -8.48 11.05
C GLU A 51 -12.06 -8.70 11.67
N ASP A 52 -11.84 -8.14 12.86
CA ASP A 52 -10.61 -8.38 13.63
C ASP A 52 -10.82 -9.53 14.62
N SER A 53 -11.17 -10.70 14.10
CA SER A 53 -11.50 -11.88 14.88
C SER A 53 -10.63 -13.06 14.48
N LEU A 54 -10.78 -14.19 15.18
CA LEU A 54 -10.03 -15.42 14.87
C LEU A 54 -10.58 -16.14 13.63
N GLU A 55 -11.79 -15.80 13.21
CA GLU A 55 -12.49 -16.32 12.03
C GLU A 55 -12.17 -15.50 10.77
N ALA A 56 -11.50 -14.36 10.92
CA ALA A 56 -11.17 -13.46 9.82
C ALA A 56 -10.23 -14.13 8.81
N ASN A 57 -10.53 -13.98 7.50
CA ASN A 57 -9.71 -14.54 6.43
C ASN A 57 -9.26 -13.43 5.45
N ILE A 58 -8.00 -13.01 5.56
CA ILE A 58 -7.38 -12.01 4.68
C ILE A 58 -6.73 -12.64 3.44
N THR A 59 -6.41 -13.94 3.50
CA THR A 59 -5.65 -14.68 2.48
C THR A 59 -6.15 -14.47 1.04
N PRO A 60 -7.47 -14.55 0.75
CA PRO A 60 -7.99 -14.37 -0.61
C PRO A 60 -7.67 -13.00 -1.21
N PHE A 61 -7.46 -11.99 -0.38
CA PHE A 61 -7.25 -10.61 -0.79
C PHE A 61 -5.78 -10.26 -0.99
N LEU A 62 -4.83 -11.05 -0.47
CA LEU A 62 -3.42 -10.67 -0.40
C LEU A 62 -2.78 -10.39 -1.76
N ARG A 63 -3.06 -11.22 -2.78
CA ARG A 63 -2.56 -10.98 -4.14
C ARG A 63 -3.08 -9.68 -4.73
N HIS A 64 -4.39 -9.46 -4.64
CA HIS A 64 -5.03 -8.26 -5.17
C HIS A 64 -4.56 -7.01 -4.42
N LEU A 65 -4.45 -7.09 -3.09
CA LEU A 65 -3.89 -6.05 -2.24
C LEU A 65 -2.48 -5.64 -2.68
N CYS A 66 -1.58 -6.61 -2.85
CA CYS A 66 -0.19 -6.32 -3.24
C CYS A 66 -0.15 -5.66 -4.63
N HIS A 67 -0.90 -6.19 -5.59
CA HIS A 67 -0.98 -5.63 -6.93
C HIS A 67 -1.55 -4.20 -6.94
N PHE A 68 -2.62 -3.95 -6.17
CA PHE A 68 -3.24 -2.63 -6.07
C PHE A 68 -2.26 -1.58 -5.49
N ILE A 69 -1.52 -1.94 -4.44
CA ILE A 69 -0.51 -1.05 -3.86
C ILE A 69 0.59 -0.76 -4.89
N GLU A 70 1.10 -1.79 -5.57
CA GLU A 70 2.17 -1.68 -6.55
C GLU A 70 1.81 -0.72 -7.69
N VAL A 71 0.68 -0.97 -8.35
CA VAL A 71 0.21 -0.15 -9.49
C VAL A 71 0.07 1.31 -9.10
N HIS A 72 -0.53 1.58 -7.93
CA HIS A 72 -0.77 2.96 -7.51
C HIS A 72 0.50 3.67 -7.06
N LEU A 73 1.48 2.96 -6.50
CA LEU A 73 2.81 3.51 -6.23
C LEU A 73 3.56 3.86 -7.53
N GLU A 74 3.47 3.02 -8.56
CA GLU A 74 4.06 3.30 -9.89
C GLU A 74 3.46 4.54 -10.55
N LEU A 75 2.17 4.80 -10.31
CA LEU A 75 1.46 6.00 -10.75
C LEU A 75 1.80 7.26 -9.92
N GLY A 76 2.66 7.14 -8.90
CA GLY A 76 3.03 8.25 -8.01
C GLY A 76 1.97 8.60 -6.97
N SER A 77 1.03 7.69 -6.70
CA SER A 77 0.02 7.87 -5.65
C SER A 77 0.63 7.65 -4.26
N VAL A 78 0.02 8.27 -3.25
CA VAL A 78 0.29 7.97 -1.83
C VAL A 78 -0.76 6.97 -1.35
N ILE A 79 -0.34 5.90 -0.70
CA ILE A 79 -1.25 4.86 -0.22
C ILE A 79 -1.49 5.01 1.26
N LEU A 80 -2.76 5.06 1.67
CA LEU A 80 -3.20 5.01 3.06
C LEU A 80 -3.89 3.67 3.35
N VAL A 81 -3.23 2.84 4.15
CA VAL A 81 -3.79 1.56 4.63
C VAL A 81 -4.22 1.71 6.08
N PHE A 82 -5.50 1.48 6.37
CA PHE A 82 -6.03 1.66 7.73
C PHE A 82 -7.12 0.63 8.09
N SER A 83 -7.32 0.49 9.39
CA SER A 83 -8.40 -0.29 10.00
C SER A 83 -8.87 0.44 11.25
N THR A 84 -9.97 0.01 11.88
CA THR A 84 -10.61 0.74 13.00
C THR A 84 -9.62 1.22 14.08
N MET A 85 -8.75 0.33 14.55
CA MET A 85 -7.74 0.65 15.59
C MET A 85 -6.34 0.84 15.03
N GLY A 86 -6.12 0.49 13.75
CA GLY A 86 -4.79 0.48 13.15
C GLY A 86 -3.80 -0.50 13.78
N ILE A 87 -4.21 -1.48 14.60
CA ILE A 87 -3.30 -2.36 15.35
C ILE A 87 -3.03 -3.69 14.63
N SER A 88 -4.07 -4.28 14.04
CA SER A 88 -4.05 -5.67 13.57
C SER A 88 -4.22 -5.76 12.04
N ARG A 89 -5.44 -5.67 11.51
CA ARG A 89 -5.76 -5.89 10.08
C ARG A 89 -4.92 -5.06 9.09
N SER A 90 -4.84 -3.74 9.28
CA SER A 90 -4.04 -2.86 8.41
C SER A 90 -2.54 -3.17 8.50
N CYS A 91 -2.05 -3.54 9.68
CA CYS A 91 -0.68 -3.99 9.85
C CYS A 91 -0.43 -5.31 9.12
N ALA A 92 -1.36 -6.28 9.20
CA ALA A 92 -1.27 -7.53 8.46
C ALA A 92 -1.23 -7.30 6.95
N ALA A 93 -2.07 -6.40 6.42
CA ALA A 93 -2.03 -5.99 5.02
C ALA A 93 -0.66 -5.43 4.60
N ILE A 94 -0.07 -4.54 5.41
CA ILE A 94 1.26 -3.98 5.14
C ILE A 94 2.36 -5.05 5.23
N LEU A 95 2.28 -5.97 6.19
CA LEU A 95 3.24 -7.07 6.31
C LEU A 95 3.21 -7.97 5.07
N ALA A 96 2.02 -8.31 4.57
CA ALA A 96 1.86 -9.08 3.33
C ALA A 96 2.50 -8.38 2.12
N TYR A 97 2.24 -7.06 1.98
CA TYR A 97 2.84 -6.25 0.93
C TYR A 97 4.36 -6.19 1.03
N LEU A 98 4.93 -5.96 2.22
CA LEU A 98 6.37 -5.89 2.41
C LEU A 98 7.07 -7.23 2.18
N MET A 99 6.44 -8.36 2.53
CA MET A 99 6.95 -9.68 2.17
C MET A 99 7.01 -9.82 0.65
N HIS A 100 5.89 -9.51 -0.04
CA HIS A 100 5.77 -9.64 -1.48
C HIS A 100 6.75 -8.73 -2.25
N ARG A 101 6.80 -7.43 -1.90
CA ARG A 101 7.59 -6.43 -2.60
C ARG A 101 9.09 -6.64 -2.47
N ASN A 102 9.54 -7.10 -1.31
CA ASN A 102 10.96 -7.21 -0.97
C ASN A 102 11.46 -8.65 -0.95
N GLU A 103 10.61 -9.63 -1.31
CA GLU A 103 10.92 -11.06 -1.27
C GLU A 103 11.57 -11.45 0.06
N GLN A 104 10.92 -11.07 1.17
CA GLN A 104 11.47 -11.23 2.51
C GLN A 104 10.53 -11.94 3.46
N THR A 105 11.09 -12.44 4.55
CA THR A 105 10.37 -13.19 5.58
C THR A 105 9.39 -12.33 6.36
N LEU A 106 8.35 -12.95 6.92
CA LEU A 106 7.43 -12.36 7.88
C LEU A 106 8.20 -11.73 9.04
N LYS A 107 9.22 -12.40 9.57
CA LYS A 107 10.11 -11.87 10.60
C LYS A 107 10.75 -10.52 10.23
N ARG A 108 11.29 -10.40 9.02
CA ARG A 108 11.93 -9.16 8.55
C ARG A 108 10.91 -8.03 8.37
N SER A 109 9.81 -8.33 7.70
CA SER A 109 8.70 -7.39 7.53
C SER A 109 8.13 -6.94 8.88
N TRP A 110 7.98 -7.86 9.83
CA TRP A 110 7.50 -7.59 11.19
C TRP A 110 8.42 -6.64 11.94
N ALA A 111 9.73 -6.93 11.94
CA ALA A 111 10.72 -6.09 12.59
C ALA A 111 10.74 -4.67 12.01
N TYR A 112 10.55 -4.53 10.70
CA TYR A 112 10.44 -3.23 10.05
C TYR A 112 9.20 -2.46 10.50
N VAL A 113 8.01 -3.06 10.38
CA VAL A 113 6.76 -2.37 10.74
C VAL A 113 6.71 -2.05 12.22
N LYS A 114 7.24 -2.92 13.10
CA LYS A 114 7.30 -2.68 14.55
C LYS A 114 8.16 -1.46 14.92
N LYS A 115 9.23 -1.18 14.16
CA LYS A 115 10.03 0.04 14.32
C LYS A 115 9.26 1.29 13.94
N CYS A 116 8.48 1.24 12.85
CA CYS A 116 7.64 2.34 12.41
C CYS A 116 6.40 2.54 13.30
N LYS A 117 5.88 1.45 13.87
CA LYS A 117 4.61 1.40 14.60
C LYS A 117 4.70 0.42 15.77
N THR A 118 5.13 0.94 16.91
CA THR A 118 5.42 0.15 18.12
C THR A 118 4.21 -0.58 18.69
N ASN A 119 2.99 -0.08 18.47
CA ASN A 119 1.75 -0.73 18.92
C ASN A 119 1.15 -1.72 17.92
N MET A 120 1.82 -2.03 16.80
CA MET A 120 1.40 -3.08 15.88
C MET A 120 1.28 -4.42 16.62
N ARG A 121 0.15 -5.10 16.42
CA ARG A 121 -0.15 -6.45 16.92
C ARG A 121 -1.29 -7.10 16.11
N PRO A 122 -1.01 -7.64 14.90
CA PRO A 122 -1.89 -8.58 14.23
C PRO A 122 -2.40 -9.68 15.16
N ASN A 123 -3.65 -10.07 15.01
CA ASN A 123 -4.19 -11.21 15.74
C ASN A 123 -3.53 -12.52 15.25
N ARG A 124 -3.59 -13.57 16.08
CA ARG A 124 -2.91 -14.85 15.80
C ARG A 124 -3.43 -15.55 14.53
N ALA A 125 -4.71 -15.40 14.20
CA ALA A 125 -5.28 -15.98 12.97
C ALA A 125 -4.71 -15.30 11.72
N LEU A 126 -4.53 -13.97 11.76
CA LEU A 126 -3.87 -13.23 10.68
C LEU A 126 -2.37 -13.57 10.60
N VAL A 127 -1.69 -13.75 11.73
CA VAL A 127 -0.28 -14.18 11.74
C VAL A 127 -0.10 -15.55 11.08
N ALA A 128 -0.99 -16.51 11.38
CA ALA A 128 -0.97 -17.82 10.72
C ALA A 128 -1.16 -17.70 9.20
N GLN A 129 -2.07 -16.85 8.75
CA GLN A 129 -2.28 -16.58 7.32
C GLN A 129 -1.08 -15.88 6.66
N LEU A 130 -0.41 -14.97 7.38
CA LEU A 130 0.83 -14.34 6.91
C LEU A 130 1.99 -15.33 6.82
N SER A 131 2.02 -16.34 7.67
CA SER A 131 2.99 -17.44 7.59
C SER A 131 2.78 -18.28 6.32
N GLU A 132 1.52 -18.62 6.01
CA GLU A 132 1.22 -19.30 4.73
C GLU A 132 1.50 -18.40 3.53
N TRP A 133 1.30 -17.09 3.66
CA TRP A 133 1.69 -16.12 2.62
C TRP A 133 3.21 -16.07 2.42
N GLU A 134 4.01 -16.17 3.48
CA GLU A 134 5.48 -16.27 3.38
C GLU A 134 5.89 -17.44 2.48
N LYS A 135 5.22 -18.59 2.63
CA LYS A 135 5.43 -19.75 1.76
C LYS A 135 5.07 -19.47 0.30
N VAL A 136 3.99 -18.73 0.05
CA VAL A 136 3.62 -18.33 -1.32
C VAL A 136 4.66 -17.40 -1.94
N VAL A 137 5.27 -16.51 -1.15
CA VAL A 137 6.26 -15.52 -1.62
C VAL A 137 7.65 -16.15 -1.79
N LEU A 138 8.10 -16.99 -0.84
CA LEU A 138 9.48 -17.49 -0.78
C LEU A 138 9.63 -18.97 -1.15
N GLY A 139 8.53 -19.71 -1.25
CA GLY A 139 8.52 -21.16 -1.45
C GLY A 139 8.63 -21.99 -0.16
N ASP A 140 8.88 -21.37 0.99
CA ASP A 140 8.99 -22.05 2.28
C ASP A 140 8.55 -21.14 3.45
N ILE A 141 8.22 -21.75 4.59
CA ILE A 141 7.93 -21.05 5.85
C ILE A 141 9.21 -21.01 6.67
N VAL A 142 9.73 -19.81 6.89
CA VAL A 142 11.00 -19.57 7.61
C VAL A 142 10.74 -18.96 8.99
N THR A 143 9.66 -18.21 9.14
CA THR A 143 9.36 -17.52 10.40
C THR A 143 8.65 -18.45 11.39
N ASP A 144 9.26 -18.65 12.56
CA ASP A 144 8.62 -19.35 13.67
C ASP A 144 7.56 -18.45 14.32
N ILE A 145 6.29 -18.74 14.03
CA ILE A 145 5.14 -17.98 14.55
C ILE A 145 4.71 -18.42 15.96
N LEU A 146 5.31 -19.48 16.53
CA LEU A 146 5.09 -19.88 17.92
C LEU A 146 5.84 -18.98 18.91
N ASP A 147 6.79 -18.19 18.41
CA ASP A 147 7.43 -17.15 19.19
C ASP A 147 6.36 -16.18 19.76
N PRO A 148 6.38 -15.89 21.07
CA PRO A 148 5.42 -15.00 21.72
C PRO A 148 5.46 -13.56 21.19
N LEU A 149 6.50 -13.19 20.43
CA LEU A 149 6.63 -11.87 19.80
C LEU A 149 5.60 -11.60 18.70
N TYR A 150 5.04 -12.65 18.09
CA TYR A 150 4.05 -12.53 17.02
C TYR A 150 2.60 -12.55 17.51
#